data_AF-T0GZU0-F1
#
_entry.id   AF-T0GZU0-F1
#
_cell.length_a   1.000
_cell.length_b   1.000
_cell.length_c   1.000
_cell.angle_alpha   90.00
_cell.angle_beta   90.00
_cell.angle_gamma   90.00
#
_symmetry.space_group_name_H-M   'P 1'
#
loop_
_entity.id
_entity.type
_entity.pdbx_description
1 polymer ?
#
loop_
_entity_poly.entity_id
_entity_poly.type
_entity_poly.pdbx_seq_one_letter_code
_entity_poly.pdbx_strand_id
1 'polypeptide(L)'
;MNAIPFTLSTLRAHWKLIGAAFLLLALIIQTFRLSATEGALSAEKAGRQADRASYEKAQAQATAEALSAKLKKDAENAQKAEQADSRYADLSQQYRAAVLRYQAAQRQAGSADLSIPAESPESGDGPGGGAVFPVGTILIPENDAFICAHGIARLQAVREWALSLDQP
;
A
#
# COMPACT_ATOMS: atom_id res chain seq x y z
N MET A 1 63.42 -48.43 -49.45
CA MET A 1 62.37 -47.67 -48.72
C MET A 1 61.28 -47.28 -49.71
N ASN A 2 60.27 -48.13 -49.92
CA ASN A 2 59.11 -47.90 -50.79
C ASN A 2 57.89 -48.55 -50.14
N ALA A 3 57.29 -47.89 -49.15
CA ALA A 3 56.07 -48.38 -48.48
C ALA A 3 54.77 -48.02 -49.25
N ILE A 4 54.88 -47.11 -50.22
CA ILE A 4 53.77 -46.51 -50.96
C ILE A 4 53.05 -47.48 -51.95
N PRO A 5 53.71 -48.40 -52.68
CA PRO A 5 53.00 -49.24 -53.66
C PRO A 5 52.16 -50.34 -53.00
N PHE A 6 52.57 -50.83 -51.82
CA PHE A 6 51.85 -51.90 -51.10
C PHE A 6 50.56 -51.37 -50.46
N THR A 7 50.58 -50.14 -49.94
CA THR A 7 49.41 -49.50 -49.33
C THR A 7 48.30 -49.20 -50.32
N LEU A 8 48.62 -48.86 -51.58
CA LEU A 8 47.63 -48.56 -52.62
C LEU A 8 46.89 -49.83 -53.10
N SER A 9 47.59 -50.96 -53.16
CA SER A 9 47.04 -52.27 -53.52
C SER A 9 46.04 -52.78 -52.48
N THR A 10 46.41 -52.75 -51.20
CA THR A 10 45.55 -53.19 -50.09
C THR A 10 44.35 -52.27 -49.90
N LEU A 11 44.53 -50.96 -50.11
CA LEU A 11 43.45 -49.97 -50.05
C LEU A 11 42.40 -50.24 -51.14
N ARG A 12 42.83 -50.56 -52.37
CA ARG A 12 41.90 -50.91 -53.47
C ARG A 12 41.21 -52.26 -53.26
N ALA A 13 41.89 -53.23 -52.65
CA ALA A 13 41.32 -54.55 -52.39
C ALA A 13 40.27 -54.55 -51.26
N HIS A 14 40.45 -53.72 -50.23
CA HIS A 14 39.61 -53.73 -49.02
C HIS A 14 38.85 -52.42 -48.76
N TRP A 15 38.71 -51.54 -49.75
CA TRP A 15 38.04 -50.23 -49.59
C TRP A 15 36.63 -50.32 -48.98
N LYS A 16 35.88 -51.38 -49.31
CA LYS A 16 34.53 -51.62 -48.75
C LYS A 16 34.56 -51.89 -47.24
N LEU A 17 35.54 -52.67 -46.77
CA LEU A 17 35.71 -52.97 -45.34
C LEU A 17 36.17 -51.74 -44.57
N ILE A 18 37.06 -50.94 -45.16
CA ILE A 18 37.52 -49.68 -44.58
C ILE A 18 36.35 -48.68 -44.50
N GLY A 19 35.55 -48.57 -45.55
CA GLY A 19 34.35 -47.74 -45.56
C GLY A 19 33.32 -48.20 -44.53
N ALA A 20 33.08 -49.51 -44.41
CA ALA A 20 32.19 -50.07 -43.41
C ALA A 20 32.68 -49.80 -41.98
N ALA A 21 33.98 -49.97 -41.71
CA ALA A 21 34.58 -49.67 -40.41
C ALA A 21 34.44 -48.18 -40.05
N PHE A 22 34.63 -47.28 -41.01
CA PHE A 22 34.46 -45.84 -40.80
C PHE A 22 33.00 -45.47 -40.50
N LEU A 23 32.05 -46.09 -41.21
CA LEU A 23 30.62 -45.90 -40.98
C LEU A 23 30.21 -46.39 -39.59
N LEU A 24 30.72 -47.56 -39.18
CA LEU A 24 30.49 -48.12 -37.84
C LEU A 24 31.05 -47.21 -36.75
N LEU A 25 32.26 -46.68 -36.94
CA LEU A 25 32.86 -45.71 -36.02
C LEU A 25 32.04 -44.41 -35.93
N ALA A 26 31.56 -43.90 -37.07
CA ALA A 26 30.71 -42.71 -37.11
C ALA A 26 29.38 -42.94 -36.37
N LEU A 27 28.75 -44.12 -36.54
CA LEU A 27 27.54 -44.50 -35.81
C LEU A 27 27.79 -44.57 -34.31
N ILE A 28 28.89 -45.22 -33.88
CA ILE A 28 29.26 -45.29 -32.46
C ILE A 28 29.39 -43.87 -31.88
N ILE A 29 30.15 -42.99 -32.54
CA ILE A 29 30.34 -41.60 -32.08
C ILE A 29 28.99 -40.87 -32.00
N GLN A 30 28.11 -41.04 -33.00
CA GLN A 30 26.78 -40.42 -32.98
C GLN A 30 25.90 -40.95 -31.84
N THR A 31 25.91 -42.26 -31.59
CA THR A 31 25.16 -42.87 -30.49
C THR A 31 25.64 -42.38 -29.12
N PHE A 32 26.96 -42.26 -28.92
CA PHE A 32 27.50 -41.70 -27.68
C PHE A 32 27.10 -40.24 -27.48
N ARG A 33 27.14 -39.42 -28.55
CA ARG A 33 26.69 -38.02 -28.48
C ARG A 33 25.20 -37.93 -28.14
N LEU A 34 24.36 -38.76 -28.75
CA LEU A 34 22.93 -38.78 -28.49
C LEU A 34 22.65 -39.18 -27.03
N SER A 35 23.27 -40.27 -26.56
CA SER A 35 23.12 -40.73 -25.18
C SER A 35 23.57 -39.68 -24.15
N ALA A 36 24.67 -38.97 -24.41
CA ALA A 36 25.11 -37.87 -23.56
C ALA A 36 24.10 -36.73 -23.51
N THR A 37 23.50 -36.35 -24.65
CA THR A 37 22.46 -35.31 -24.69
C THR A 37 21.17 -35.72 -24.00
N GLU A 38 20.77 -36.99 -24.12
CA GLU A 38 19.59 -37.52 -23.43
C GLU A 38 19.81 -37.56 -21.92
N GLY A 39 21.00 -37.94 -21.47
CA GLY A 39 21.39 -37.90 -20.06
C GLY A 39 21.36 -36.48 -19.48
N ALA A 40 21.92 -35.51 -20.20
CA ALA A 40 21.86 -34.10 -19.81
C ALA A 40 20.41 -33.58 -19.72
N LEU A 41 19.57 -33.90 -20.72
CA LEU A 41 18.16 -33.51 -20.72
C LEU A 41 17.38 -34.16 -19.57
N SER A 42 17.66 -35.43 -19.27
CA SER A 42 17.08 -36.15 -18.13
C SER A 42 17.46 -35.49 -16.81
N ALA A 43 18.74 -35.17 -16.63
CA ALA A 43 19.24 -34.50 -15.43
C ALA A 43 18.61 -33.11 -15.24
N GLU A 44 18.48 -32.32 -16.31
CA GLU A 44 17.79 -31.03 -16.26
C GLU A 44 16.31 -31.17 -15.91
N LYS A 45 15.61 -32.17 -16.47
CA LYS A 45 14.19 -32.41 -16.16
C LYS A 45 14.01 -32.78 -14.70
N ALA A 46 14.87 -33.65 -14.16
CA ALA A 46 14.86 -34.02 -12.75
C ALA A 46 15.16 -32.82 -11.85
N GLY A 47 16.16 -32.00 -12.20
CA GLY A 47 16.50 -30.76 -11.49
C GLY A 47 15.32 -29.77 -11.46
N ARG A 48 14.73 -29.48 -12.63
CA ARG A 48 13.55 -28.60 -12.72
C ARG A 48 12.37 -29.10 -11.92
N GLN A 49 12.17 -30.42 -11.83
CA GLN A 49 11.10 -30.99 -11.02
C GLN A 49 11.36 -30.82 -9.51
N ALA A 50 12.61 -30.99 -9.06
CA ALA A 50 12.99 -30.73 -7.67
C ALA A 50 12.83 -29.24 -7.30
N ASP A 51 13.23 -28.35 -8.21
CA ASP A 51 13.14 -26.90 -8.02
C ASP A 51 11.68 -26.44 -7.86
N ARG A 52 10.74 -27.02 -8.64
CA ARG A 52 9.31 -26.69 -8.56
C ARG A 52 8.76 -26.87 -7.15
N ALA A 53 9.04 -28.01 -6.50
CA ALA A 53 8.56 -28.26 -5.15
C ALA A 53 9.16 -27.25 -4.13
N SER A 54 10.43 -26.86 -4.33
CA SER A 54 11.07 -25.83 -3.51
C SER A 54 10.43 -24.46 -3.71
N TYR A 55 10.12 -24.09 -4.96
CA TYR A 55 9.46 -22.82 -5.26
C TYR A 55 8.03 -22.76 -4.72
N GLU A 56 7.26 -23.84 -4.86
CA GLU A 56 5.90 -23.93 -4.31
C GLU A 56 5.92 -23.75 -2.78
N LYS A 57 6.86 -24.42 -2.10
CA LYS A 57 7.04 -24.26 -0.65
C LYS A 57 7.44 -22.84 -0.27
N ALA A 58 8.40 -22.24 -0.98
CA ALA A 58 8.84 -20.88 -0.73
C ALA A 58 7.72 -19.85 -0.96
N GLN A 59 6.91 -20.04 -2.01
CA GLN A 59 5.74 -19.21 -2.26
C GLN A 59 4.66 -19.37 -1.18
N ALA A 60 4.41 -20.59 -0.71
CA ALA A 60 3.47 -20.83 0.39
C ALA A 60 3.93 -20.17 1.70
N GLN A 61 5.24 -20.21 1.99
CA GLN A 61 5.80 -19.53 3.16
C GLN A 61 5.71 -18.01 3.04
N ALA A 62 6.11 -17.45 1.89
CA ALA A 62 6.04 -16.01 1.66
C ALA A 62 4.59 -15.49 1.71
N THR A 63 3.63 -16.24 1.18
CA THR A 63 2.21 -15.85 1.26
C THR A 63 1.67 -15.93 2.68
N ALA A 64 2.05 -16.96 3.46
CA ALA A 64 1.68 -17.06 4.87
C ALA A 64 2.27 -15.91 5.71
N GLU A 65 3.55 -15.58 5.50
CA GLU A 65 4.21 -14.46 6.16
C GLU A 65 3.54 -13.13 5.81
N ALA A 66 3.29 -12.88 4.52
CA ALA A 66 2.61 -11.66 4.06
C ALA A 66 1.19 -11.53 4.65
N LEU A 67 0.43 -12.63 4.71
CA LEU A 67 -0.90 -12.63 5.29
C LEU A 67 -0.85 -12.36 6.81
N SER A 68 0.09 -12.97 7.52
CA SER A 68 0.27 -12.73 8.96
C SER A 68 0.66 -11.27 9.26
N ALA A 69 1.56 -10.70 8.46
CA ALA A 69 1.99 -9.31 8.59
C ALA A 69 0.83 -8.35 8.29
N LYS A 70 0.02 -8.65 7.27
CA LYS A 70 -1.19 -7.90 6.95
C LYS A 70 -2.18 -7.93 8.12
N LEU A 71 -2.52 -9.11 8.64
CA LEU A 71 -3.45 -9.23 9.78
C LEU A 71 -2.96 -8.47 11.01
N LYS A 72 -1.66 -8.52 11.31
CA LYS A 72 -1.08 -7.74 12.41
C LYS A 72 -1.23 -6.24 12.17
N LYS A 73 -0.94 -5.77 10.96
CA LYS A 73 -1.10 -4.35 10.60
C LYS A 73 -2.55 -3.90 10.61
N ASP A 74 -3.47 -4.72 10.15
CA ASP A 74 -4.90 -4.44 10.18
C ASP A 74 -5.40 -4.33 11.63
N ALA A 75 -4.93 -5.20 12.53
CA ALA A 75 -5.24 -5.11 13.96
C ALA A 75 -4.65 -3.85 14.63
N GLU A 76 -3.40 -3.52 14.34
CA GLU A 76 -2.77 -2.26 14.80
C GLU A 76 -3.55 -1.03 14.31
N ASN A 77 -3.96 -1.04 13.04
CA ASN A 77 -4.74 0.05 12.44
C ASN A 77 -6.14 0.15 13.03
N ALA A 78 -6.80 -0.97 13.31
CA ALA A 78 -8.10 -0.98 13.97
C ALA A 78 -8.03 -0.39 15.39
N GLN A 79 -6.99 -0.72 16.16
CA GLN A 79 -6.78 -0.11 17.47
C GLN A 79 -6.52 1.39 17.38
N LYS A 80 -5.72 1.84 16.40
CA LYS A 80 -5.48 3.27 16.16
C LYS A 80 -6.75 4.01 15.74
N ALA A 81 -7.61 3.38 14.93
CA ALA A 81 -8.89 3.94 14.53
C ALA A 81 -9.82 4.14 15.74
N GLU A 82 -9.96 3.13 16.60
CA GLU A 82 -10.77 3.22 17.83
C GLU A 82 -10.25 4.33 18.77
N GLN A 83 -8.93 4.46 18.90
CA GLN A 83 -8.32 5.54 19.68
C GLN A 83 -8.59 6.92 19.06
N ALA A 84 -8.61 7.03 17.74
CA ALA A 84 -8.93 8.29 17.07
C ALA A 84 -10.41 8.65 17.25
N ASP A 85 -11.31 7.68 17.15
CA ASP A 85 -12.75 7.87 17.34
C ASP A 85 -13.10 8.30 18.77
N SER A 86 -12.48 7.66 19.77
CA SER A 86 -12.65 8.05 21.18
C SER A 86 -12.13 9.46 21.45
N ARG A 87 -10.94 9.82 20.96
CA ARG A 87 -10.41 11.20 21.08
C ARG A 87 -11.31 12.23 20.42
N TYR A 88 -11.83 11.92 19.24
CA TYR A 88 -12.77 12.80 18.56
C TYR A 88 -14.06 12.98 19.36
N ALA A 89 -14.62 11.90 19.93
CA ALA A 89 -15.78 11.98 20.80
C ALA A 89 -15.52 12.89 22.01
N ASP A 90 -14.36 12.73 22.68
CA ASP A 90 -13.96 13.57 23.81
C ASP A 90 -13.82 15.05 23.42
N LEU A 91 -13.11 15.36 22.32
CA LEU A 91 -12.97 16.72 21.81
C LEU A 91 -14.33 17.34 21.46
N SER A 92 -15.21 16.56 20.82
CA SER A 92 -16.54 17.03 20.45
C SER A 92 -17.37 17.43 21.68
N GLN A 93 -17.29 16.65 22.77
CA GLN A 93 -17.95 16.98 24.03
C GLN A 93 -17.34 18.21 24.70
N GLN A 94 -16.02 18.32 24.73
CA GLN A 94 -15.31 19.47 25.30
C GLN A 94 -15.68 20.78 24.60
N TYR A 95 -15.69 20.79 23.26
CA TYR A 95 -16.07 21.96 22.49
C TYR A 95 -17.55 22.28 22.63
N ARG A 96 -18.43 21.27 22.65
CA ARG A 96 -19.86 21.47 22.92
C ARG A 96 -20.08 22.12 24.29
N ALA A 97 -19.40 21.64 25.32
CA ALA A 97 -19.48 22.22 26.66
C ALA A 97 -18.88 23.63 26.73
N ALA A 98 -17.84 23.92 25.95
CA ALA A 98 -17.30 25.28 25.83
C ALA A 98 -18.29 26.25 25.18
N VAL A 99 -18.99 25.83 24.11
CA VAL A 99 -20.05 26.62 23.46
C VAL A 99 -21.18 26.92 24.45
N LEU A 100 -21.66 25.91 25.18
CA LEU A 100 -22.73 26.09 26.18
C LEU A 100 -22.32 27.07 27.30
N ARG A 101 -21.09 26.96 27.81
CA ARG A 101 -20.56 27.89 28.83
C ARG A 101 -20.45 29.31 28.30
N TYR A 102 -19.96 29.49 27.07
CA TYR A 102 -19.89 30.79 26.41
C TYR A 102 -21.28 31.42 26.24
N GLN A 103 -22.26 30.65 25.79
CA GLN A 103 -23.63 31.15 25.65
C GLN A 103 -24.27 31.49 27.00
N ALA A 104 -24.06 30.68 28.03
CA ALA A 104 -24.54 30.97 29.38
C ALA A 104 -23.93 32.28 29.92
N ALA A 105 -22.62 32.47 29.73
CA ALA A 105 -21.93 33.71 30.08
C ALA A 105 -22.46 34.92 29.30
N GLN A 106 -22.72 34.77 27.98
CA GLN A 106 -23.34 35.84 27.19
C GLN A 106 -24.76 36.17 27.63
N ARG A 107 -25.60 35.18 27.96
CA ARG A 107 -26.97 35.42 28.48
C ARG A 107 -26.92 36.15 29.83
N GLN A 108 -25.97 35.80 30.70
CA GLN A 108 -25.80 36.46 31.99
C GLN A 108 -25.26 37.89 31.86
N ALA A 109 -24.35 38.14 30.92
CA ALA A 109 -23.85 39.47 30.59
C ALA A 109 -24.91 40.35 29.91
N GLY A 110 -25.75 39.79 29.03
CA GLY A 110 -26.87 40.50 28.41
C GLY A 110 -28.07 40.76 29.35
N SER A 111 -28.15 40.02 30.46
CA SER A 111 -29.11 40.27 31.55
C SER A 111 -28.64 41.36 32.52
N ALA A 112 -27.35 41.69 32.52
CA ALA A 112 -26.81 42.79 33.31
C ALA A 112 -26.95 44.09 32.51
N ASP A 113 -28.10 44.74 32.71
CA ASP A 113 -28.30 46.17 32.45
C ASP A 113 -28.32 46.62 30.98
N LEU A 114 -29.40 46.30 30.26
CA LEU A 114 -29.84 47.11 29.13
C LEU A 114 -31.36 47.28 29.17
N SER A 115 -31.81 48.30 29.90
CA SER A 115 -33.08 48.96 29.59
C SER A 115 -32.86 49.80 28.33
N ILE A 116 -33.16 49.25 27.15
CA ILE A 116 -33.25 50.04 25.91
C ILE A 116 -34.70 50.01 25.44
N PRO A 117 -35.38 51.18 25.27
CA PRO A 117 -36.71 51.21 24.70
C PRO A 117 -36.66 50.74 23.25
N ALA A 118 -37.68 49.98 22.86
CA ALA A 118 -37.88 49.56 21.48
C ALA A 118 -38.06 50.78 20.56
N GLU A 119 -37.18 50.91 19.57
CA GLU A 119 -37.51 51.53 18.29
C GLU A 119 -36.74 50.80 17.19
N SER A 120 -37.46 50.04 16.36
CA SER A 120 -36.92 49.49 15.12
C SER A 120 -36.83 50.62 14.09
N PRO A 121 -35.65 50.99 13.56
CA PRO A 121 -35.61 51.83 12.40
C PRO A 121 -35.93 51.01 11.15
N GLU A 122 -36.75 51.62 10.32
CA GLU A 122 -37.22 51.17 9.02
C GLU A 122 -36.06 50.74 8.10
N SER A 123 -36.22 49.57 7.47
CA SER A 123 -35.28 48.97 6.53
C SER A 123 -35.18 49.80 5.25
N GLY A 124 -34.10 50.60 5.11
CA GLY A 124 -33.72 51.24 3.85
C GLY A 124 -32.67 50.43 3.09
N ASP A 125 -33.03 49.93 1.91
CA ASP A 125 -32.11 49.35 0.92
C ASP A 125 -31.08 50.42 0.48
N GLY A 126 -29.84 50.30 0.97
CA GLY A 126 -28.72 51.20 0.64
C GLY A 126 -27.37 50.55 0.97
N PRO A 127 -26.28 50.94 0.29
CA PRO A 127 -25.02 50.18 0.28
C PRO A 127 -24.40 50.15 1.68
N GLY A 128 -24.26 48.92 2.21
CA GLY A 128 -23.94 48.62 3.59
C GLY A 128 -22.74 49.37 4.15
N GLY A 129 -23.03 50.46 4.87
CA GLY A 129 -22.14 50.99 5.88
C GLY A 129 -21.89 49.89 6.90
N GLY A 130 -20.62 49.59 7.16
CA GLY A 130 -20.23 48.51 8.07
C GLY A 130 -21.01 48.62 9.36
N ALA A 131 -21.82 47.60 9.65
CA ALA A 131 -22.44 47.45 10.95
C ALA A 131 -21.30 47.45 11.97
N VAL A 132 -21.16 48.57 12.68
CA VAL A 132 -20.26 48.66 13.84
C VAL A 132 -20.96 47.87 14.93
N PHE A 133 -20.80 46.54 14.86
CA PHE A 133 -21.16 45.68 15.97
C PHE A 133 -20.30 46.09 17.16
N PRO A 134 -20.89 46.46 18.31
CA PRO A 134 -20.12 46.68 19.52
C PRO A 134 -19.29 45.41 19.75
N VAL A 135 -17.99 45.58 20.02
CA VAL A 135 -17.12 44.47 20.40
C VAL A 135 -17.74 43.84 21.67
N GLY A 136 -18.39 42.69 21.50
CA GLY A 136 -19.20 42.03 22.52
C GLY A 136 -20.59 41.57 22.05
N THR A 137 -21.10 42.06 20.91
CA THR A 137 -22.48 41.80 20.44
C THR A 137 -22.55 40.99 19.14
N ILE A 138 -21.53 40.18 18.83
CA ILE A 138 -21.68 39.15 17.80
C ILE A 138 -22.47 38.00 18.44
N LEU A 139 -23.79 38.01 18.21
CA LEU A 139 -24.67 36.91 18.55
C LEU A 139 -24.51 35.83 17.48
N ILE A 140 -23.70 34.82 17.78
CA ILE A 140 -23.58 33.63 16.93
C ILE A 140 -24.78 32.73 17.23
N PRO A 141 -25.59 32.34 16.23
CA PRO A 141 -26.66 31.37 16.43
C PRO A 141 -26.13 30.09 17.07
N GLU A 142 -26.88 29.53 18.03
CA GLU A 142 -26.44 28.35 18.80
C GLU A 142 -26.11 27.16 17.88
N ASN A 143 -26.89 26.96 16.82
CA ASN A 143 -26.65 25.93 15.82
C ASN A 143 -25.32 26.12 15.09
N ASP A 144 -25.00 27.34 14.67
CA ASP A 144 -23.76 27.65 13.96
C ASP A 144 -22.54 27.48 14.88
N ALA A 145 -22.68 27.85 16.15
CA ALA A 145 -21.64 27.63 17.15
C ALA A 145 -21.35 26.12 17.36
N PHE A 146 -22.39 25.27 17.36
CA PHE A 146 -22.19 23.82 17.42
C PHE A 146 -21.58 23.22 16.15
N ILE A 147 -21.98 23.70 14.97
CA ILE A 147 -21.38 23.28 13.69
C ILE A 147 -19.88 23.60 13.68
N CYS A 148 -19.51 24.83 14.07
CA CYS A 148 -18.13 25.25 14.18
C CYS A 148 -17.35 24.42 15.21
N ALA A 149 -17.91 24.18 16.40
CA ALA A 149 -17.31 23.34 17.44
C ALA A 149 -17.04 21.91 16.94
N HIS A 150 -18.00 21.31 16.24
CA HIS A 150 -17.87 19.97 15.68
C HIS A 150 -16.84 19.92 14.54
N GLY A 151 -16.84 20.94 13.67
CA GLY A 151 -15.84 21.09 12.62
C GLY A 151 -14.42 21.23 13.17
N ILE A 152 -14.24 22.02 14.23
CA ILE A 152 -12.96 22.17 14.94
C ILE A 152 -12.52 20.84 15.55
N ALA A 153 -13.42 20.12 16.23
CA ALA A 153 -13.12 18.80 16.80
C ALA A 153 -12.60 17.83 15.72
N ARG A 154 -13.25 17.82 14.54
CA ARG A 154 -12.84 16.97 13.42
C ARG A 154 -11.48 17.39 12.85
N LEU A 155 -11.26 18.68 12.60
CA LEU A 155 -9.99 19.18 12.06
C LEU A 155 -8.82 18.93 13.01
N GLN A 156 -9.06 19.08 14.32
CA GLN A 156 -8.05 18.77 15.33
C GLN A 156 -7.73 17.28 15.38
N ALA A 157 -8.75 16.41 15.37
CA ALA A 157 -8.53 14.96 15.31
C ALA A 157 -7.74 14.54 14.06
N VAL A 158 -8.07 15.11 12.89
CA VAL A 158 -7.33 14.85 11.64
C VAL A 158 -5.89 15.37 11.72
N ARG A 159 -5.66 16.54 12.30
CA ARG A 159 -4.31 17.10 12.49
C ARG A 159 -3.46 16.22 13.41
N GLU A 160 -4.03 15.78 14.53
CA GLU A 160 -3.34 14.88 15.47
C GLU A 160 -3.04 13.53 14.83
N TRP A 161 -3.97 12.99 14.05
CA TRP A 161 -3.74 11.78 13.26
C TRP A 161 -2.60 11.98 12.24
N ALA A 162 -2.61 13.06 11.46
CA ALA A 162 -1.56 13.36 10.49
C ALA A 162 -0.17 13.47 11.15
N LEU A 163 -0.07 14.15 12.29
CA LEU A 163 1.17 14.26 13.06
C LEU A 163 1.66 12.91 13.60
N SER A 164 0.76 11.95 13.84
CA SER A 164 1.13 10.60 14.27
C SER A 164 1.71 9.72 13.15
N LEU A 165 1.52 10.11 11.88
CA LEU A 165 2.09 9.42 10.73
C LEU A 165 3.55 9.83 10.43
N ASP A 166 3.94 11.03 10.85
CA ASP A 166 5.29 11.59 10.66
C ASP A 166 6.30 11.17 11.75
N GLN A 167 5.85 10.46 12.79
CA GLN A 167 6.75 9.94 13.83
C GLN A 167 7.29 8.55 13.42
N PRO A 168 8.61 8.37 13.33
CA PRO A 168 9.25 7.12 12.87
C PRO A 168 9.06 5.94 13.84
#